data_AF-A0A1K0GEG5-F1
#
_entry.id   AF-A0A1K0GEG5-F1
#
_cell.length_a   1.000
_cell.length_b   1.000
_cell.length_c   1.000
_cell.angle_alpha   90.00
_cell.angle_beta   90.00
_cell.angle_gamma   90.00
#
_symmetry.space_group_name_H-M   'P 1'
#
loop_
_entity.id
_entity.type
_entity.pdbx_description
1 polymer ?
#
loop_
_entity_poly.entity_id
_entity_poly.type
_entity_poly.pdbx_seq_one_letter_code
_entity_poly.pdbx_strand_id
1 'polypeptide(L)'
;MVARMMPRLGLRLAASAPVSILSRTMVQRSAFSTLRTTTSVGLGMRSLSMTPRLSSAMDRTAVWKALANKRFQSTATISPADLHSSASSTTTSTSSSNSSSNSSSSSSSSSKTSSTPLVSKPIVALHLYSLAFLVYAIVVVGGLTRLTESGLSITEWNPGFKGMRLPTTTEEWIAEWDKYKQTPEFTLLNSNMSLDDFKSIYMWEWGHRVLGRVIGVAFTLPAAYFVTRKWVGVGTRWKLLAIAAGIGFQGFLGWFMVKSGLSAPEKSATQKTVEVEGGEGIKSVPTSSAQTSVAAADWTPRVSHFRLAMHMGAAFLVYLAMLHTGLAVQRDYKAATLTGSVSGVKTRSQAALQQLANTLNHPLLRSHSRLTKMVAGLVFTTAMSGALVAGLDAGLVYNEFPTMGEGRIAPPMDELMDDRFAQRSDRSDKVIRNLTQNPVTVQLIHRTLAITTACTVLALAFKIRRLSRAYSSAVKATSGGAGIAAMMPVLPPRVSQLANASVAVVAAQVTLGITTLIYMVPIPLASAHQAGSLALLSVLVALVSALRPIPAKILASGLHKQSDVLGKVLKKEVHARAAPLAAKL
;
A
#
# COMPACT_ATOMS: atom_id res chain seq x y z
N MET A 1 17.45 -14.67 24.02
CA MET A 1 17.63 -16.13 24.20
C MET A 1 16.22 -16.71 24.30
N VAL A 2 15.71 -17.24 23.19
CA VAL A 2 14.30 -17.63 23.01
C VAL A 2 14.16 -19.09 23.40
N ALA A 3 13.59 -19.38 24.57
CA ALA A 3 12.94 -20.65 24.90
C ALA A 3 12.38 -20.60 26.33
N ARG A 4 11.06 -20.44 26.47
CA ARG A 4 10.17 -21.08 27.47
C ARG A 4 8.88 -20.27 27.57
N MET A 5 7.83 -20.77 26.94
CA MET A 5 6.45 -20.72 27.45
C MET A 5 5.55 -21.56 26.53
N MET A 6 5.23 -22.77 26.98
CA MET A 6 4.17 -23.64 26.48
C MET A 6 3.58 -24.30 27.75
N PRO A 7 2.27 -24.22 28.01
CA PRO A 7 1.65 -24.94 29.11
C PRO A 7 1.47 -26.42 28.75
N ARG A 8 1.78 -27.27 29.73
CA ARG A 8 1.70 -28.73 29.69
C ARG A 8 0.24 -29.20 29.68
N LEU A 9 -0.16 -29.96 28.67
CA LEU A 9 -1.24 -30.94 28.81
C LEU A 9 -0.63 -32.34 28.74
N GLY A 10 -0.88 -33.13 29.79
CA GLY A 10 -0.41 -34.50 29.90
C GLY A 10 -1.28 -35.47 29.10
N LEU A 11 -0.65 -36.30 28.28
CA LEU A 11 -1.14 -37.62 27.93
C LEU A 11 0.07 -38.57 27.85
N ARG A 12 0.02 -39.66 28.61
CA ARG A 12 1.10 -40.66 28.72
C ARG A 12 1.10 -41.62 27.52
N LEU A 13 2.30 -41.74 26.92
CA LEU A 13 3.03 -42.96 26.49
C LEU A 13 2.36 -44.05 25.63
N ALA A 14 2.93 -44.23 24.43
CA ALA A 14 3.61 -45.47 23.97
C ALA A 14 4.63 -45.06 22.87
N ALA A 15 5.95 -45.09 23.13
CA ALA A 15 6.94 -46.09 22.66
C ALA A 15 6.81 -46.41 21.15
N SER A 16 7.81 -46.28 20.25
CA SER A 16 9.26 -46.46 20.36
C SER A 16 9.98 -46.05 19.05
N ALA A 17 11.03 -45.19 19.16
CA ALA A 17 12.39 -45.26 18.56
C ALA A 17 12.63 -45.49 17.02
N PRO A 18 13.86 -45.29 16.46
CA PRO A 18 14.24 -44.03 15.76
C PRO A 18 15.05 -44.20 14.43
N VAL A 19 15.55 -43.07 13.89
CA VAL A 19 16.71 -42.91 12.93
C VAL A 19 16.35 -43.26 11.46
N SER A 20 16.73 -42.53 10.38
CA SER A 20 17.99 -41.88 10.02
C SER A 20 17.83 -40.75 8.99
N ILE A 21 18.72 -39.77 9.13
CA ILE A 21 19.15 -38.78 8.14
C ILE A 21 19.81 -39.47 6.93
N LEU A 22 19.52 -39.02 5.70
CA LEU A 22 20.54 -38.98 4.63
C LEU A 22 20.18 -38.01 3.51
N SER A 23 21.15 -37.15 3.24
CA SER A 23 21.23 -36.20 2.14
C SER A 23 21.70 -36.90 0.85
N ARG A 24 21.24 -36.46 -0.34
CA ARG A 24 22.07 -36.17 -1.53
C ARG A 24 21.22 -35.85 -2.78
N THR A 25 21.42 -34.62 -3.26
CA THR A 25 21.68 -34.17 -4.64
C THR A 25 21.22 -34.97 -5.89
N MET A 26 20.57 -34.21 -6.80
CA MET A 26 20.71 -34.17 -8.28
C MET A 26 20.41 -35.44 -9.11
N VAL A 27 19.46 -35.34 -10.06
CA VAL A 27 19.67 -35.21 -11.53
C VAL A 27 18.33 -35.30 -12.28
N GLN A 28 18.05 -34.22 -13.02
CA GLN A 28 17.52 -34.11 -14.39
C GLN A 28 16.77 -35.28 -15.12
N ARG A 29 15.59 -34.90 -15.65
CA ARG A 29 15.00 -35.17 -16.99
C ARG A 29 14.12 -36.42 -17.28
N SER A 30 12.95 -36.05 -17.83
CA SER A 30 12.24 -36.63 -18.99
C SER A 30 11.20 -37.74 -18.78
N ALA A 31 9.94 -37.31 -18.95
CA ALA A 31 8.86 -37.91 -19.73
C ALA A 31 8.78 -39.44 -19.85
N PHE A 32 7.65 -40.02 -19.42
CA PHE A 32 6.83 -40.90 -20.26
C PHE A 32 5.40 -40.95 -19.71
N SER A 33 4.44 -41.04 -20.63
CA SER A 33 3.00 -41.09 -20.39
C SER A 33 2.50 -42.50 -20.07
N THR A 34 1.25 -42.53 -19.63
CA THR A 34 0.27 -43.64 -19.73
C THR A 34 0.40 -44.78 -18.74
N LEU A 35 -0.55 -44.84 -17.79
CA LEU A 35 -1.49 -45.97 -17.70
C LEU A 35 -2.69 -45.58 -16.84
N ARG A 36 -3.88 -45.75 -17.44
CA ARG A 36 -5.18 -45.75 -16.76
C ARG A 36 -5.30 -47.04 -15.97
N THR A 37 -5.89 -46.95 -14.78
CA THR A 37 -6.57 -48.09 -14.17
C THR A 37 -7.94 -47.62 -13.73
N THR A 38 -8.93 -48.28 -14.31
CA THR A 38 -10.36 -48.13 -14.12
C THR A 38 -10.81 -48.90 -12.88
N THR A 39 -11.61 -48.29 -12.03
CA THR A 39 -12.55 -49.02 -11.17
C THR A 39 -13.92 -48.36 -11.27
N SER A 40 -14.82 -49.10 -11.90
CA SER A 40 -16.24 -48.84 -12.04
C SER A 40 -17.00 -49.27 -10.78
N VAL A 41 -17.93 -48.43 -10.33
CA VAL A 41 -19.17 -48.90 -9.68
C VAL A 41 -20.29 -48.10 -10.32
N GLY A 42 -21.14 -48.80 -11.07
CA GLY A 42 -22.39 -48.26 -11.60
C GLY A 42 -23.57 -48.86 -10.84
N LEU A 43 -24.65 -48.09 -10.72
CA LEU A 43 -26.04 -48.55 -10.69
C LEU A 43 -26.96 -47.32 -10.65
N GLY A 44 -28.01 -47.33 -11.49
CA GLY A 44 -29.18 -46.46 -11.34
C GLY A 44 -29.53 -45.59 -12.55
N MET A 45 -30.19 -46.19 -13.55
CA MET A 45 -30.76 -45.54 -14.73
C MET A 45 -31.86 -44.51 -14.39
N ARG A 46 -31.99 -43.46 -15.21
CA ARG A 46 -33.23 -43.18 -15.95
C ARG A 46 -32.97 -42.21 -17.11
N SER A 47 -33.33 -42.67 -18.31
CA SER A 47 -33.32 -41.96 -19.59
C SER A 47 -34.63 -41.22 -19.77
N LEU A 48 -34.57 -39.95 -20.16
CA LEU A 48 -35.62 -39.30 -20.95
C LEU A 48 -34.95 -38.42 -22.01
N SER A 49 -35.11 -38.85 -23.26
CA SER A 49 -34.74 -38.16 -24.48
C SER A 49 -35.75 -37.04 -24.78
N MET A 50 -35.27 -35.83 -25.04
CA MET A 50 -35.86 -34.97 -26.06
C MET A 50 -34.84 -33.92 -26.53
N THR A 51 -34.37 -34.09 -27.76
CA THR A 51 -33.73 -33.03 -28.54
C THR A 51 -34.80 -32.14 -29.17
N PRO A 52 -34.49 -30.87 -29.45
CA PRO A 52 -34.22 -30.57 -30.85
C PRO A 52 -32.92 -29.80 -31.07
N ARG A 53 -32.30 -30.13 -32.21
CA ARG A 53 -31.25 -29.37 -32.87
C ARG A 53 -31.70 -27.92 -33.12
N LEU A 54 -30.83 -26.96 -32.81
CA LEU A 54 -30.68 -25.77 -33.66
C LEU A 54 -29.20 -25.57 -33.98
N SER A 55 -28.91 -25.61 -35.28
CA SER A 55 -27.65 -25.21 -35.89
C SER A 55 -27.49 -23.69 -35.86
N SER A 56 -26.31 -23.19 -35.50
CA SER A 56 -25.47 -22.41 -36.41
C SER A 56 -24.27 -21.85 -35.66
N ALA A 57 -23.10 -22.02 -36.25
CA ALA A 57 -21.85 -21.48 -35.79
C ALA A 57 -21.91 -19.94 -35.83
N MET A 58 -21.91 -19.29 -34.67
CA MET A 58 -21.65 -17.85 -34.60
C MET A 58 -20.17 -17.59 -34.86
N ASP A 59 -19.90 -17.03 -36.04
CA ASP A 59 -18.61 -16.55 -36.48
C ASP A 59 -18.08 -15.46 -35.52
N ARG A 60 -16.99 -15.79 -34.81
CA ARG A 60 -16.33 -14.93 -33.82
C ARG A 60 -15.72 -13.65 -34.43
N THR A 61 -15.72 -13.51 -35.75
CA THR A 61 -15.18 -12.34 -36.45
C THR A 61 -16.20 -11.21 -36.64
N ALA A 62 -17.50 -11.52 -36.64
CA ALA A 62 -18.56 -10.51 -36.86
C ALA A 62 -18.73 -9.54 -35.68
N VAL A 63 -18.54 -10.02 -34.46
CA VAL A 63 -18.64 -9.20 -33.23
C VAL A 63 -17.57 -8.10 -33.19
N TRP A 64 -16.38 -8.37 -33.74
CA TRP A 64 -15.27 -7.40 -33.77
C TRP A 64 -15.41 -6.35 -34.88
N LYS A 65 -16.03 -6.69 -36.02
CA LYS A 65 -16.38 -5.71 -37.06
C LYS A 65 -17.52 -4.78 -36.60
N ALA A 66 -18.49 -5.29 -35.85
CA ALA A 66 -19.60 -4.48 -35.33
C ALA A 66 -19.17 -3.46 -34.25
N LEU A 67 -18.15 -3.79 -33.45
CA LEU A 67 -17.58 -2.89 -32.42
C LEU A 67 -16.62 -1.83 -32.99
N ALA A 68 -16.05 -2.06 -34.18
CA ALA A 68 -15.18 -1.09 -34.84
C ALA A 68 -15.96 0.05 -35.54
N ASN A 69 -17.24 -0.15 -35.86
CA ASN A 69 -17.99 0.74 -36.76
C ASN A 69 -19.03 1.65 -36.08
N LYS A 70 -19.06 1.77 -34.75
CA LYS A 70 -19.98 2.72 -34.07
C LYS A 70 -19.29 3.54 -32.97
N ARG A 71 -18.45 4.51 -33.37
CA ARG A 71 -18.46 5.91 -32.88
C ARG A 71 -17.31 6.70 -33.52
N PHE A 72 -17.59 7.28 -34.68
CA PHE A 72 -16.82 8.41 -35.21
C PHE A 72 -17.75 9.24 -36.09
N GLN A 73 -18.52 10.13 -35.47
CA GLN A 73 -19.12 11.29 -36.14
C GLN A 73 -19.19 12.43 -35.12
N SER A 74 -18.25 13.35 -35.23
CA SER A 74 -18.52 14.78 -35.06
C SER A 74 -17.57 15.50 -36.00
N THR A 75 -18.17 16.01 -37.07
CA THR A 75 -17.58 16.69 -38.21
C THR A 75 -17.35 18.15 -37.86
N ALA A 76 -16.14 18.66 -38.10
CA ALA A 76 -15.89 20.08 -38.31
C ALA A 76 -15.00 20.19 -39.55
N THR A 77 -15.63 20.62 -40.64
CA THR A 77 -15.06 20.88 -41.95
C THR A 77 -14.24 22.18 -41.90
N ILE A 78 -13.00 22.15 -42.39
CA ILE A 78 -12.21 23.35 -42.70
C ILE A 78 -11.74 23.21 -44.15
N SER A 79 -12.20 24.12 -45.02
CA SER A 79 -11.75 24.26 -46.41
C SER A 79 -10.47 25.12 -46.48
N PRO A 80 -9.62 24.92 -47.50
CA PRO A 80 -8.46 25.77 -47.75
C PRO A 80 -8.81 26.86 -48.78
N ALA A 81 -8.64 28.14 -48.43
CA ALA A 81 -8.53 29.21 -49.41
C ALA A 81 -7.87 30.45 -48.79
N ASP A 82 -7.01 31.08 -49.60
CA ASP A 82 -6.65 32.49 -49.60
C ASP A 82 -5.47 32.98 -48.75
N LEU A 83 -4.28 32.76 -49.32
CA LEU A 83 -3.20 33.75 -49.40
C LEU A 83 -3.61 34.87 -50.37
N HIS A 84 -3.72 36.12 -49.89
CA HIS A 84 -3.04 37.31 -50.43
C HIS A 84 -3.58 38.62 -49.83
N SER A 85 -2.64 39.53 -49.58
CA SER A 85 -2.76 41.00 -49.65
C SER A 85 -3.66 41.72 -48.64
N SER A 86 -3.07 42.59 -47.81
CA SER A 86 -2.94 44.00 -48.20
C SER A 86 -2.14 44.81 -47.18
N ALA A 87 -1.34 45.71 -47.73
CA ALA A 87 -0.54 46.72 -47.06
C ALA A 87 -1.40 47.88 -46.51
N SER A 88 -0.81 48.67 -45.61
CA SER A 88 -0.90 50.15 -45.44
C SER A 88 -0.59 50.48 -43.98
N SER A 89 0.65 50.90 -43.66
CA SER A 89 1.14 52.29 -43.61
C SER A 89 0.71 53.05 -42.36
N THR A 90 1.69 53.46 -41.53
CA THR A 90 1.85 54.87 -41.10
C THR A 90 3.26 55.07 -40.54
N THR A 91 3.97 55.94 -41.24
CA THR A 91 5.15 56.75 -40.91
C THR A 91 5.28 57.23 -39.46
N THR A 92 6.50 57.20 -38.90
CA THR A 92 7.17 58.43 -38.44
C THR A 92 8.68 58.25 -38.41
N SER A 93 9.36 59.21 -39.03
CA SER A 93 10.79 59.44 -39.14
C SER A 93 11.40 60.00 -37.86
N THR A 94 12.63 59.60 -37.50
CA THR A 94 13.70 60.56 -37.20
C THR A 94 15.10 59.95 -37.31
N SER A 95 15.94 60.73 -37.97
CA SER A 95 17.36 60.61 -38.32
C SER A 95 18.29 60.58 -37.11
N SER A 96 19.46 59.90 -37.21
CA SER A 96 20.79 60.55 -37.32
C SER A 96 22.00 59.61 -37.08
N SER A 97 22.95 59.70 -38.02
CA SER A 97 24.43 59.65 -37.95
C SER A 97 25.22 58.44 -37.40
N ASN A 98 26.06 57.92 -38.31
CA ASN A 98 27.34 57.20 -38.17
C ASN A 98 28.19 57.54 -36.93
N SER A 99 28.87 56.52 -36.39
CA SER A 99 30.34 56.44 -36.38
C SER A 99 30.85 55.13 -35.78
N SER A 100 31.91 54.61 -36.39
CA SER A 100 32.69 53.43 -36.01
C SER A 100 33.72 53.76 -34.92
N SER A 101 33.92 52.86 -33.96
CA SER A 101 35.24 52.58 -33.37
C SER A 101 35.22 51.34 -32.45
N ASN A 102 36.29 50.55 -32.59
CA ASN A 102 36.69 49.40 -31.79
C ASN A 102 36.77 49.70 -30.29
N SER A 103 36.42 48.74 -29.44
CA SER A 103 37.34 48.17 -28.43
C SER A 103 36.66 47.12 -27.52
N SER A 104 37.27 45.94 -27.53
CA SER A 104 37.45 45.00 -26.41
C SER A 104 36.73 45.27 -25.08
N SER A 105 35.84 44.35 -24.69
CA SER A 105 35.99 43.62 -23.42
C SER A 105 35.05 42.43 -23.37
N SER A 106 35.63 41.25 -23.60
CA SER A 106 35.04 39.94 -23.35
C SER A 106 34.92 39.70 -21.85
N SER A 107 33.91 40.27 -21.19
CA SER A 107 33.49 39.78 -19.88
C SER A 107 32.42 38.70 -20.06
N SER A 108 32.86 37.48 -20.36
CA SER A 108 32.04 36.28 -20.25
C SER A 108 31.77 35.99 -18.78
N SER A 109 30.88 36.76 -18.16
CA SER A 109 30.32 36.44 -16.86
C SER A 109 29.45 35.19 -17.00
N SER A 110 30.08 34.02 -16.92
CA SER A 110 29.40 32.74 -16.76
C SER A 110 28.73 32.73 -15.40
N SER A 111 27.51 33.29 -15.34
CA SER A 111 26.62 33.15 -14.21
C SER A 111 26.31 31.66 -14.07
N LYS A 112 27.05 30.98 -13.17
CA LYS A 112 26.72 29.64 -12.70
C LYS A 112 25.42 29.73 -11.92
N THR A 113 24.30 29.84 -12.64
CA THR A 113 22.97 29.65 -12.07
C THR A 113 22.95 28.23 -11.51
N SER A 114 22.92 28.15 -10.18
CA SER A 114 23.04 26.89 -9.44
C SER A 114 21.75 26.08 -9.54
N SER A 115 21.44 25.59 -10.74
CA SER A 115 20.19 24.96 -11.10
C SER A 115 19.96 23.67 -10.31
N THR A 116 18.76 23.52 -9.76
CA THR A 116 18.35 22.30 -9.09
C THR A 116 18.30 21.13 -10.08
N PRO A 117 18.69 19.90 -9.69
CA PRO A 117 18.70 18.78 -10.62
C PRO A 117 17.26 18.46 -11.09
N LEU A 118 17.15 18.08 -12.37
CA LEU A 118 15.87 17.67 -12.97
C LEU A 118 15.32 16.38 -12.34
N VAL A 119 16.19 15.42 -12.05
CA VAL A 119 15.87 14.13 -11.42
C VAL A 119 16.70 13.91 -10.17
N SER A 120 16.10 13.26 -9.17
CA SER A 120 16.78 12.93 -7.92
C SER A 120 17.73 11.74 -8.10
N LYS A 121 18.84 11.72 -7.34
CA LYS A 121 19.82 10.62 -7.41
C LYS A 121 19.24 9.29 -6.88
N PRO A 122 19.71 8.12 -7.37
CA PRO A 122 19.19 6.81 -6.96
C PRO A 122 19.41 6.49 -5.48
N ILE A 123 20.44 7.07 -4.85
CA ILE A 123 20.68 6.92 -3.40
C ILE A 123 19.49 7.38 -2.55
N VAL A 124 18.76 8.40 -3.02
CA VAL A 124 17.54 8.89 -2.35
C VAL A 124 16.45 7.81 -2.36
N ALA A 125 16.30 7.09 -3.48
CA ALA A 125 15.35 5.99 -3.58
C ALA A 125 15.75 4.81 -2.69
N LEU A 126 17.03 4.43 -2.68
CA LEU A 126 17.52 3.35 -1.83
C LEU A 126 17.27 3.65 -0.35
N HIS A 127 17.57 4.88 0.07
CA HIS A 127 17.30 5.32 1.44
C HIS A 127 15.81 5.28 1.80
N LEU A 128 14.93 5.74 0.90
CA LEU A 128 13.49 5.64 1.10
C LEU A 128 12.99 4.19 1.18
N TYR A 129 13.61 3.24 0.48
CA TYR A 129 13.29 1.82 0.63
C TYR A 129 13.74 1.26 1.97
N SER A 130 14.94 1.62 2.44
CA SER A 130 15.42 1.24 3.77
C SER A 130 14.49 1.76 4.87
N LEU A 131 14.02 3.00 4.75
CA LEU A 131 13.06 3.58 5.68
C LEU A 131 11.68 2.95 5.56
N ALA A 132 11.18 2.70 4.35
CA ALA A 132 9.92 1.98 4.17
C ALA A 132 9.99 0.59 4.82
N PHE A 133 11.10 -0.12 4.69
CA PHE A 133 11.32 -1.40 5.38
C PHE A 133 11.29 -1.22 6.91
N LEU A 134 11.92 -0.17 7.44
CA LEU A 134 11.89 0.12 8.88
C LEU A 134 10.47 0.45 9.37
N VAL A 135 9.68 1.18 8.58
CA VAL A 135 8.27 1.45 8.86
C VAL A 135 7.42 0.17 8.73
N TYR A 136 7.73 -0.73 7.79
CA TYR A 136 7.10 -2.05 7.73
C TYR A 136 7.37 -2.85 9.01
N ALA A 137 8.61 -2.85 9.49
CA ALA A 137 9.00 -3.52 10.72
C ALA A 137 8.31 -2.93 11.96
N ILE A 138 8.25 -1.59 12.10
CA ILE A 138 7.57 -0.98 13.25
C ILE A 138 6.05 -1.21 13.23
N VAL A 139 5.44 -1.36 12.06
CA VAL A 139 4.03 -1.78 11.96
C VAL A 139 3.85 -3.18 12.55
N VAL A 140 4.74 -4.13 12.26
CA VAL A 140 4.70 -5.48 12.86
C VAL A 140 4.90 -5.41 14.38
N VAL A 141 5.94 -4.70 14.84
CA VAL A 141 6.23 -4.53 16.27
C VAL A 141 5.08 -3.81 17.00
N GLY A 142 4.46 -2.81 16.37
CA GLY A 142 3.30 -2.11 16.91
C GLY A 142 2.05 -2.99 16.99
N GLY A 143 1.86 -3.88 16.00
CA GLY A 143 0.83 -4.93 16.07
C GLY A 143 1.04 -5.84 17.27
N LEU A 144 2.28 -6.30 17.50
CA LEU A 144 2.63 -7.09 18.68
C LEU A 144 2.42 -6.31 19.98
N THR A 145 2.77 -5.02 20.00
CA THR A 145 2.58 -4.15 21.19
C THR A 145 1.10 -4.02 21.55
N ARG A 146 0.21 -3.89 20.56
CA ARG A 146 -1.24 -3.88 20.82
C ARG A 146 -1.76 -5.25 21.26
N LEU A 147 -1.37 -6.32 20.56
CA LEU A 147 -1.88 -7.69 20.81
C LEU A 147 -1.39 -8.29 22.15
N THR A 148 -0.29 -7.75 22.71
CA THR A 148 0.20 -8.08 24.05
C THR A 148 -0.28 -7.09 25.12
N GLU A 149 -1.14 -6.14 24.74
CA GLU A 149 -1.64 -5.06 25.61
C GLU A 149 -0.53 -4.26 26.31
N SER A 150 0.64 -4.17 25.70
CA SER A 150 1.80 -3.49 26.27
C SER A 150 1.82 -1.98 26.06
N GLY A 151 0.90 -1.42 25.29
CA GLY A 151 0.94 -0.03 24.82
C GLY A 151 0.84 1.06 25.88
N LEU A 152 0.66 0.71 27.15
CA LEU A 152 0.54 1.63 28.30
C LEU A 152 1.50 1.28 29.47
N SER A 153 2.42 0.34 29.26
CA SER A 153 3.42 -0.10 30.26
C SER A 153 4.46 0.98 30.64
N ILE A 154 4.76 1.92 29.74
CA ILE A 154 5.69 3.04 29.95
C ILE A 154 4.89 4.34 30.10
N THR A 155 4.65 4.73 31.34
CA THR A 155 3.77 5.84 31.71
C THR A 155 4.41 7.22 31.50
N GLU A 156 5.74 7.30 31.55
CA GLU A 156 6.47 8.55 31.44
C GLU A 156 6.84 8.91 29.99
N TRP A 157 6.79 10.21 29.70
CA TRP A 157 7.28 10.76 28.45
C TRP A 157 8.65 11.40 28.64
N ASN A 158 9.70 10.64 28.32
CA ASN A 158 11.07 11.14 28.28
C ASN A 158 11.48 11.46 26.83
N PRO A 159 11.53 12.75 26.43
CA PRO A 159 12.00 13.14 25.11
C PRO A 159 13.51 12.90 24.95
N GLY A 160 13.95 12.73 23.70
CA GLY A 160 15.37 12.56 23.35
C GLY A 160 15.95 11.18 23.69
N PHE A 161 17.28 11.11 23.81
CA PHE A 161 18.04 9.88 24.05
C PHE A 161 17.88 9.32 25.46
N LYS A 162 17.50 10.15 26.45
CA LYS A 162 17.26 9.71 27.83
C LYS A 162 16.15 8.66 27.91
N GLY A 163 15.08 8.83 27.11
CA GLY A 163 13.99 7.87 27.01
C GLY A 163 14.26 6.65 26.13
N MET A 164 15.49 6.44 25.66
CA MET A 164 15.92 5.24 24.93
C MET A 164 16.67 4.25 25.82
N ARG A 165 17.10 4.64 27.03
CA ARG A 165 17.79 3.75 27.96
C ARG A 165 16.81 2.71 28.51
N LEU A 166 17.17 1.44 28.37
CA LEU A 166 16.45 0.33 28.98
C LEU A 166 16.90 0.18 30.44
N PRO A 167 16.01 -0.14 31.39
CA PRO A 167 16.41 -0.55 32.74
C PRO A 167 17.35 -1.76 32.68
N THR A 168 18.48 -1.65 33.36
CA THR A 168 19.56 -2.66 33.36
C THR A 168 19.78 -3.29 34.72
N THR A 169 19.49 -2.57 35.80
CA THR A 169 19.63 -3.07 37.18
C THR A 169 18.27 -3.50 37.73
N THR A 170 18.27 -4.36 38.74
CA THR A 170 17.05 -4.79 39.43
C THR A 170 16.33 -3.61 40.08
N GLU A 171 17.07 -2.66 40.64
CA GLU A 171 16.52 -1.45 41.25
C GLU A 171 15.80 -0.56 40.22
N GLU A 172 16.42 -0.36 39.03
CA GLU A 172 15.80 0.39 37.93
C GLU A 172 14.50 -0.30 37.47
N TRP A 173 14.49 -1.64 37.38
CA TRP A 173 13.29 -2.41 37.02
C TRP A 173 12.18 -2.29 38.07
N ILE A 174 12.52 -2.34 39.35
CA ILE A 174 11.56 -2.17 40.44
C ILE A 174 10.97 -0.75 40.41
N ALA A 175 11.79 0.28 40.16
CA ALA A 175 11.31 1.65 40.07
C ALA A 175 10.28 1.85 38.93
N GLU A 176 10.52 1.28 37.75
CA GLU A 176 9.55 1.32 36.64
C GLU A 176 8.29 0.51 36.97
N TRP A 177 8.43 -0.64 37.63
CA TRP A 177 7.30 -1.45 38.08
C TRP A 177 6.45 -0.72 39.11
N ASP A 178 7.07 0.00 40.05
CA ASP A 178 6.37 0.80 41.04
C ASP A 178 5.56 1.94 40.42
N LYS A 179 6.05 2.53 39.32
CA LYS A 179 5.27 3.49 38.52
C LYS A 179 4.10 2.81 37.84
N TYR A 180 4.31 1.63 37.26
CA TYR A 180 3.25 0.89 36.58
C TYR A 180 2.12 0.46 37.53
N LYS A 181 2.47 0.03 38.76
CA LYS A 181 1.50 -0.33 39.80
C LYS A 181 0.56 0.81 40.19
N GLN A 182 0.96 2.06 39.98
CA GLN A 182 0.12 3.24 40.23
C GLN A 182 -0.91 3.49 39.12
N THR A 183 -0.85 2.76 38.01
CA THR A 183 -1.77 2.95 36.89
C THR A 183 -3.11 2.27 37.11
N PRO A 184 -4.19 2.80 36.51
CA PRO A 184 -5.47 2.09 36.46
C PRO A 184 -5.38 0.74 35.74
N GLU A 185 -4.47 0.60 34.76
CA GLU A 185 -4.29 -0.65 34.01
C GLU A 185 -3.79 -1.78 34.91
N PHE A 186 -2.79 -1.51 35.75
CA PHE A 186 -2.35 -2.49 36.74
C PHE A 186 -3.46 -2.83 37.73
N THR A 187 -4.15 -1.82 38.26
CA THR A 187 -5.16 -2.03 39.30
C THR A 187 -6.37 -2.83 38.80
N LEU A 188 -6.82 -2.57 37.57
CA LEU A 188 -8.05 -3.13 37.01
C LEU A 188 -7.83 -4.42 36.21
N LEU A 189 -6.70 -4.55 35.50
CA LEU A 189 -6.47 -5.65 34.55
C LEU A 189 -5.30 -6.55 34.97
N ASN A 190 -4.23 -5.99 35.52
CA ASN A 190 -2.95 -6.69 35.69
C ASN A 190 -2.49 -6.87 37.14
N SER A 191 -3.41 -6.83 38.12
CA SER A 191 -3.06 -6.82 39.55
C SER A 191 -2.34 -8.08 40.03
N ASN A 192 -2.52 -9.21 39.32
CA ASN A 192 -1.87 -10.49 39.59
C ASN A 192 -0.56 -10.71 38.81
N MET A 193 -0.06 -9.70 38.08
CA MET A 193 1.10 -9.81 37.21
C MET A 193 2.43 -9.85 37.99
N SER A 194 3.38 -10.68 37.55
CA SER A 194 4.73 -10.73 38.12
C SER A 194 5.68 -9.68 37.51
N LEU A 195 6.84 -9.46 38.14
CA LEU A 195 7.87 -8.58 37.58
C LEU A 195 8.42 -9.08 36.23
N ASP A 196 8.42 -10.39 35.98
CA ASP A 196 8.91 -10.93 34.70
C ASP A 196 7.88 -10.78 33.57
N ASP A 197 6.59 -10.86 33.90
CA ASP A 197 5.51 -10.52 32.98
C ASP A 197 5.55 -9.04 32.61
N PHE A 198 5.81 -8.16 33.59
CA PHE A 198 6.03 -6.74 33.35
C PHE A 198 7.17 -6.45 32.37
N LYS A 199 8.34 -7.06 32.60
CA LYS A 199 9.51 -6.89 31.71
C LYS A 199 9.15 -7.24 30.27
N SER A 200 8.30 -8.26 30.08
CA SER A 200 7.88 -8.71 28.76
C SER A 200 7.02 -7.66 28.05
N ILE A 201 6.00 -7.10 28.72
CA ILE A 201 5.19 -6.03 28.14
C ILE A 201 6.01 -4.74 27.94
N TYR A 202 6.84 -4.37 28.91
CA TYR A 202 7.72 -3.21 28.83
C TYR A 202 8.65 -3.28 27.62
N MET A 203 9.22 -4.46 27.32
CA MET A 203 10.15 -4.64 26.21
C MET A 203 9.48 -4.40 24.84
N TRP A 204 8.23 -4.83 24.66
CA TRP A 204 7.49 -4.59 23.42
C TRP A 204 7.24 -3.10 23.20
N GLU A 205 6.78 -2.40 24.24
CA GLU A 205 6.53 -0.97 24.15
C GLU A 205 7.83 -0.17 23.98
N TRP A 206 8.87 -0.48 24.76
CA TRP A 206 10.19 0.13 24.64
C TRP A 206 10.74 -0.07 23.22
N GLY A 207 10.70 -1.30 22.70
CA GLY A 207 11.17 -1.63 21.36
C GLY A 207 10.42 -0.85 20.28
N HIS A 208 9.09 -0.75 20.39
CA HIS A 208 8.27 0.05 19.48
C HIS A 208 8.64 1.54 19.54
N ARG A 209 8.74 2.13 20.73
CA ARG A 209 9.07 3.56 20.94
C ARG A 209 10.48 3.90 20.44
N VAL A 210 11.47 3.06 20.74
CA VAL A 210 12.86 3.23 20.29
C VAL A 210 12.94 3.13 18.77
N LEU A 211 12.28 2.15 18.17
CA LEU A 211 12.24 2.00 16.71
C LEU A 211 11.62 3.24 16.04
N GLY A 212 10.57 3.82 16.63
CA GLY A 212 9.95 5.06 16.13
C GLY A 212 10.91 6.24 16.14
N ARG A 213 11.69 6.41 17.20
CA ARG A 213 12.73 7.45 17.31
C ARG A 213 13.84 7.24 16.29
N VAL A 214 14.31 6.00 16.13
CA VAL A 214 15.32 5.64 15.12
C VAL A 214 14.84 5.98 13.72
N ILE A 215 13.58 5.68 13.37
CA ILE A 215 12.97 6.08 12.08
C ILE A 215 13.01 7.61 11.92
N GLY A 216 12.62 8.36 12.95
CA GLY A 216 12.61 9.83 12.92
C GLY A 216 13.98 10.44 12.62
N VAL A 217 15.02 9.96 13.30
CA VAL A 217 16.42 10.41 13.08
C VAL A 217 16.94 9.92 11.73
N ALA A 218 16.72 8.65 11.40
CA ALA A 218 17.17 8.03 10.16
C ALA A 218 16.53 8.66 8.93
N PHE A 219 15.34 9.25 9.04
CA PHE A 219 14.74 10.05 7.97
C PHE A 219 15.28 11.48 7.95
N THR A 220 15.25 12.17 9.08
CA THR A 220 15.48 13.63 9.14
C THR A 220 16.91 13.99 8.72
N LEU A 221 17.93 13.32 9.26
CA LEU A 221 19.33 13.68 8.98
C LEU A 221 19.70 13.46 7.50
N PRO A 222 19.45 12.29 6.89
CA PRO A 222 19.80 12.08 5.49
C PRO A 222 18.91 12.89 4.54
N ALA A 223 17.63 13.11 4.86
CA ALA A 223 16.77 13.97 4.04
C ALA A 223 17.29 15.41 4.00
N ALA A 224 17.66 15.99 5.14
CA ALA A 224 18.28 17.31 5.22
C ALA A 224 19.60 17.36 4.42
N TYR A 225 20.44 16.33 4.56
CA TYR A 225 21.68 16.21 3.78
C TYR A 225 21.42 16.15 2.26
N PHE A 226 20.46 15.36 1.80
CA PHE A 226 20.16 15.24 0.36
C PHE A 226 19.62 16.54 -0.24
N VAL A 227 18.82 17.29 0.52
CA VAL A 227 18.27 18.58 0.09
C VAL A 227 19.35 19.64 0.01
N THR A 228 20.18 19.79 1.06
CA THR A 228 21.29 20.76 1.10
C THR A 228 22.35 20.49 0.04
N ARG A 229 22.65 19.22 -0.24
CA ARG A 229 23.57 18.81 -1.32
C ARG A 229 22.99 18.93 -2.73
N LYS A 230 21.75 19.40 -2.88
CA LYS A 230 21.03 19.48 -4.16
C LYS A 230 20.97 18.14 -4.90
N TRP A 231 20.78 17.02 -4.18
CA TRP A 231 20.60 15.69 -4.79
C TRP A 231 19.14 15.35 -5.10
N VAL A 232 18.23 16.24 -4.68
CA VAL A 232 16.78 16.07 -4.76
C VAL A 232 16.19 17.13 -5.68
N GLY A 233 15.46 16.70 -6.70
CA GLY A 233 14.70 17.59 -7.59
C GLY A 233 13.49 18.21 -6.90
N VAL A 234 13.02 19.37 -7.39
CA VAL A 234 11.99 20.20 -6.73
C VAL A 234 10.74 19.42 -6.33
N GLY A 235 10.19 18.60 -7.26
CA GLY A 235 9.00 17.80 -6.97
C GLY A 235 9.21 16.69 -5.93
N THR A 236 10.46 16.23 -5.73
CA THR A 236 10.76 15.25 -4.67
C THR A 236 10.92 15.93 -3.31
N ARG A 237 11.37 17.20 -3.26
CA ARG A 237 11.53 17.96 -2.00
C ARG A 237 10.20 18.10 -1.25
N TRP A 238 9.14 18.47 -1.96
CA TRP A 238 7.79 18.58 -1.37
C TRP A 238 7.25 17.24 -0.87
N LYS A 239 7.59 16.13 -1.54
CA LYS A 239 7.24 14.79 -1.08
C LYS A 239 8.00 14.41 0.19
N LEU A 240 9.30 14.72 0.26
CA LEU A 240 10.07 14.51 1.48
C LEU A 240 9.53 15.36 2.62
N LEU A 241 9.14 16.61 2.38
CA LEU A 241 8.51 17.45 3.40
C LEU A 241 7.18 16.87 3.90
N ALA A 242 6.33 16.38 2.99
CA ALA A 242 5.08 15.73 3.36
C ALA A 242 5.31 14.45 4.18
N ILE A 243 6.33 13.65 3.83
CA ILE A 243 6.73 12.47 4.60
C ILE A 243 7.27 12.88 5.98
N ALA A 244 8.06 13.95 6.06
CA ALA A 244 8.57 14.50 7.32
C ALA A 244 7.43 14.92 8.26
N ALA A 245 6.45 15.66 7.72
CA ALA A 245 5.26 16.06 8.44
C ALA A 245 4.46 14.84 8.92
N GLY A 246 4.32 13.81 8.08
CA GLY A 246 3.68 12.55 8.44
C GLY A 246 4.39 11.80 9.58
N ILE A 247 5.72 11.74 9.57
CA ILE A 247 6.51 11.15 10.67
C ILE A 247 6.35 11.98 11.96
N GLY A 248 6.39 13.31 11.88
CA GLY A 248 6.14 14.18 13.03
C GLY A 248 4.74 13.96 13.62
N PHE A 249 3.73 13.85 12.74
CA PHE A 249 2.36 13.54 13.13
C PHE A 249 2.21 12.14 13.76
N GLN A 250 2.99 11.15 13.32
CA GLN A 250 3.05 9.84 13.97
C GLN A 250 3.56 9.93 15.41
N GLY A 251 4.62 10.71 15.65
CA GLY A 251 5.11 10.97 17.01
C GLY A 251 4.06 11.65 17.89
N PHE A 252 3.35 12.64 17.34
CA PHE A 252 2.23 13.30 18.03
C PHE A 252 1.10 12.32 18.37
N LEU A 253 0.65 11.50 17.42
CA LEU A 253 -0.40 10.50 17.66
C LEU A 253 0.02 9.47 18.71
N GLY A 254 1.28 9.01 18.67
CA GLY A 254 1.81 8.07 19.67
C GLY A 254 1.79 8.65 21.09
N TRP A 255 2.25 9.91 21.25
CA TRP A 255 2.14 10.62 22.52
C TRP A 255 0.67 10.76 22.98
N PHE A 256 -0.22 11.15 22.06
CA PHE A 256 -1.63 11.32 22.37
C PHE A 256 -2.29 10.01 22.81
N MET A 257 -1.98 8.88 22.19
CA MET A 257 -2.49 7.56 22.55
C MET A 257 -2.15 7.18 23.99
N VAL A 258 -0.91 7.39 24.42
CA VAL A 258 -0.44 7.05 25.78
C VAL A 258 -1.10 7.95 26.81
N LYS A 259 -1.01 9.28 26.62
CA LYS A 259 -1.59 10.26 27.56
C LYS A 259 -3.07 10.01 27.80
N SER A 260 -3.80 9.74 26.72
CA SER A 260 -5.25 9.59 26.74
C SER A 260 -5.73 8.19 27.11
N GLY A 261 -4.86 7.18 27.13
CA GLY A 261 -5.17 5.83 27.62
C GLY A 261 -5.12 5.70 29.14
N LEU A 262 -4.31 6.54 29.81
CA LEU A 262 -4.17 6.57 31.27
C LEU A 262 -5.15 7.52 31.98
N SER A 263 -5.95 8.28 31.23
CA SER A 263 -6.90 9.26 31.78
C SER A 263 -8.30 8.66 31.85
N ALA A 264 -8.85 8.52 33.07
CA ALA A 264 -10.24 8.13 33.27
C ALA A 264 -11.19 9.23 32.76
N PRO A 265 -12.31 8.89 32.10
CA PRO A 265 -13.33 9.85 31.72
C PRO A 265 -13.96 10.43 32.99
N GLU A 266 -14.26 11.73 32.95
CA GLU A 266 -15.09 12.37 33.97
C GLU A 266 -16.40 11.58 34.11
N LYS A 267 -16.84 11.32 35.34
CA LYS A 267 -18.11 10.63 35.60
C LYS A 267 -19.26 11.48 35.05
N SER A 268 -19.73 11.18 33.84
CA SER A 268 -20.95 11.80 33.31
C SER A 268 -22.12 11.45 34.22
N ALA A 269 -22.73 12.49 34.81
CA ALA A 269 -23.77 12.44 35.84
C ALA A 269 -25.15 11.92 35.36
N THR A 270 -25.21 11.03 34.38
CA THR A 270 -26.47 10.48 33.87
C THR A 270 -26.32 9.00 33.58
N GLN A 271 -26.36 8.22 34.66
CA GLN A 271 -26.54 6.76 34.59
C GLN A 271 -27.95 6.50 34.06
N LYS A 272 -28.09 6.14 32.77
CA LYS A 272 -29.38 5.68 32.23
C LYS A 272 -29.79 4.42 32.98
N THR A 273 -31.09 4.26 33.24
CA THR A 273 -31.74 3.05 33.76
C THR A 273 -32.61 2.44 32.65
N VAL A 274 -32.71 1.12 32.60
CA VAL A 274 -33.65 0.37 31.76
C VAL A 274 -34.59 -0.39 32.68
N GLU A 275 -35.90 -0.23 32.46
CA GLU A 275 -36.92 -1.00 33.15
C GLU A 275 -36.99 -2.40 32.50
N VAL A 276 -36.79 -3.44 33.31
CA VAL A 276 -36.92 -4.83 32.88
C VAL A 276 -38.14 -5.43 33.57
N GLU A 277 -39.09 -5.91 32.79
CA GLU A 277 -40.29 -6.58 33.27
C GLU A 277 -39.96 -8.06 33.53
N GLY A 278 -39.93 -8.46 34.81
CA GLY A 278 -39.80 -9.85 35.23
C GLY A 278 -41.06 -10.31 35.95
N GLY A 279 -41.25 -11.62 36.11
CA GLY A 279 -42.46 -12.24 36.71
C GLY A 279 -42.82 -11.83 38.16
N GLU A 280 -42.11 -10.85 38.74
CA GLU A 280 -42.38 -10.21 40.03
C GLU A 280 -42.40 -8.66 39.92
N GLY A 281 -42.87 -8.11 38.78
CA GLY A 281 -43.07 -6.67 38.57
C GLY A 281 -41.93 -5.94 37.84
N ILE A 282 -42.12 -4.63 37.65
CA ILE A 282 -41.17 -3.74 36.95
C ILE A 282 -40.00 -3.42 37.89
N LYS A 283 -38.79 -3.87 37.54
CA LYS A 283 -37.55 -3.48 38.24
C LYS A 283 -36.80 -2.45 37.41
N SER A 284 -36.57 -1.26 37.98
CA SER A 284 -35.72 -0.23 37.39
C SER A 284 -34.26 -0.59 37.65
N VAL A 285 -33.62 -1.11 36.61
CA VAL A 285 -32.24 -1.58 36.67
C VAL A 285 -31.41 -0.51 35.97
N PRO A 286 -30.33 0.05 36.55
CA PRO A 286 -29.36 0.84 35.78
C PRO A 286 -29.08 0.13 34.45
N THR A 287 -28.98 0.84 33.33
CA THR A 287 -28.57 0.26 32.03
C THR A 287 -27.20 -0.43 32.16
N SER A 288 -26.50 -0.18 33.26
CA SER A 288 -25.29 -0.83 33.73
C SER A 288 -25.50 -2.12 34.54
N SER A 289 -26.72 -2.66 34.65
CA SER A 289 -27.04 -3.87 35.45
C SER A 289 -28.04 -4.81 34.77
N ALA A 290 -28.57 -4.44 33.60
CA ALA A 290 -29.14 -5.41 32.64
C ALA A 290 -27.96 -6.11 31.94
N GLN A 291 -27.25 -6.89 32.74
CA GLN A 291 -26.01 -7.56 32.41
C GLN A 291 -26.15 -8.98 32.86
N THR A 292 -26.49 -9.85 31.93
CA THR A 292 -25.83 -11.15 31.94
C THR A 292 -24.34 -10.86 31.74
N SER A 293 -23.59 -10.79 32.84
CA SER A 293 -22.12 -10.91 32.96
C SER A 293 -21.15 -9.87 32.38
N VAL A 294 -21.57 -8.76 31.77
CA VAL A 294 -20.61 -7.69 31.41
C VAL A 294 -20.97 -6.46 32.18
N ALA A 295 -20.33 -6.26 33.34
CA ALA A 295 -20.30 -5.13 34.29
C ALA A 295 -20.55 -3.76 33.64
N ALA A 296 -20.93 -2.75 34.43
CA ALA A 296 -21.19 -1.37 34.01
C ALA A 296 -20.22 -0.91 32.89
N ALA A 297 -20.53 0.17 32.17
CA ALA A 297 -19.51 0.84 31.36
C ALA A 297 -18.41 1.47 32.26
N ASP A 298 -17.83 0.68 33.17
CA ASP A 298 -16.53 0.79 33.79
C ASP A 298 -15.55 0.94 32.64
N TRP A 299 -15.17 2.19 32.46
CA TRP A 299 -14.08 2.55 31.58
C TRP A 299 -12.89 1.62 31.85
N THR A 300 -12.44 0.95 30.80
CA THR A 300 -11.20 0.17 30.84
C THR A 300 -10.04 1.03 30.35
N PRO A 301 -8.90 1.07 31.08
CA PRO A 301 -7.71 1.79 30.67
C PRO A 301 -7.11 1.14 29.42
N ARG A 302 -7.49 1.64 28.25
CA ARG A 302 -7.01 1.18 26.95
C ARG A 302 -6.98 2.30 25.94
N VAL A 303 -6.14 2.16 24.92
CA VAL A 303 -6.14 3.09 23.80
C VAL A 303 -7.41 2.92 22.99
N SER A 304 -8.15 4.01 22.76
CA SER A 304 -9.35 4.00 21.91
C SER A 304 -9.04 3.40 20.53
N HIS A 305 -9.90 2.49 20.07
CA HIS A 305 -9.81 1.87 18.74
C HIS A 305 -9.75 2.89 17.60
N PHE A 306 -10.37 4.07 17.75
CA PHE A 306 -10.24 5.16 16.78
C PHE A 306 -8.82 5.74 16.74
N ARG A 307 -8.20 5.96 17.90
CA ARG A 307 -6.83 6.48 17.98
C ARG A 307 -5.84 5.46 17.43
N LEU A 308 -6.02 4.19 17.78
CA LEU A 308 -5.25 3.09 17.22
C LEU A 308 -5.37 3.03 15.69
N ALA A 309 -6.59 3.07 15.15
CA ALA A 309 -6.85 3.05 13.71
C ALA A 309 -6.24 4.28 13.01
N MET A 310 -6.34 5.47 13.60
CA MET A 310 -5.72 6.69 13.05
C MET A 310 -4.19 6.60 13.05
N HIS A 311 -3.59 6.11 14.13
CA HIS A 311 -2.13 5.95 14.23
C HIS A 311 -1.62 4.94 13.20
N MET A 312 -2.25 3.75 13.12
CA MET A 312 -1.91 2.74 12.12
C MET A 312 -2.12 3.26 10.69
N GLY A 313 -3.23 3.95 10.44
CA GLY A 313 -3.55 4.52 9.12
C GLY A 313 -2.54 5.56 8.65
N ALA A 314 -2.14 6.46 9.55
CA ALA A 314 -1.09 7.43 9.23
C ALA A 314 0.29 6.75 9.03
N ALA A 315 0.61 5.68 9.77
CA ALA A 315 1.82 4.88 9.54
C ALA A 315 1.81 4.26 8.13
N PHE A 316 0.67 3.68 7.72
CA PHE A 316 0.48 3.12 6.39
C PHE A 316 0.65 4.20 5.31
N LEU A 317 0.07 5.39 5.48
CA LEU A 317 0.21 6.47 4.51
C LEU A 317 1.67 6.94 4.38
N VAL A 318 2.39 7.07 5.48
CA VAL A 318 3.83 7.40 5.48
C VAL A 318 4.62 6.32 4.73
N TYR A 319 4.37 5.05 5.05
CA TYR A 319 4.98 3.92 4.36
C TYR A 319 4.73 3.95 2.84
N LEU A 320 3.47 4.10 2.42
CA LEU A 320 3.09 4.12 1.01
C LEU A 320 3.69 5.35 0.29
N ALA A 321 3.78 6.49 0.97
CA ALA A 321 4.41 7.69 0.44
C ALA A 321 5.92 7.49 0.22
N MET A 322 6.63 6.87 1.17
CA MET A 322 8.04 6.52 1.03
C MET A 322 8.27 5.54 -0.13
N LEU A 323 7.49 4.44 -0.17
CA LEU A 323 7.62 3.42 -1.20
C LEU A 323 7.31 3.98 -2.59
N HIS A 324 6.20 4.70 -2.75
CA HIS A 324 5.82 5.32 -4.02
C HIS A 324 6.85 6.37 -4.46
N THR A 325 7.38 7.17 -3.54
CA THR A 325 8.40 8.18 -3.86
C THR A 325 9.73 7.53 -4.25
N GLY A 326 10.17 6.48 -3.54
CA GLY A 326 11.37 5.72 -3.89
C GLY A 326 11.27 5.10 -5.28
N LEU A 327 10.14 4.44 -5.57
CA LEU A 327 9.85 3.85 -6.89
C LEU A 327 9.82 4.92 -7.98
N ALA A 328 9.20 6.07 -7.72
CA ALA A 328 9.15 7.19 -8.65
C ALA A 328 10.54 7.75 -8.95
N VAL A 329 11.37 8.00 -7.92
CA VAL A 329 12.74 8.51 -8.08
C VAL A 329 13.60 7.52 -8.88
N GLN A 330 13.56 6.23 -8.52
CA GLN A 330 14.35 5.22 -9.22
C GLN A 330 13.93 5.09 -10.69
N ARG A 331 12.62 5.14 -10.96
CA ARG A 331 12.08 5.02 -12.32
C ARG A 331 12.41 6.25 -13.16
N ASP A 332 12.25 7.44 -12.59
CA ASP A 332 12.52 8.71 -13.27
C ASP A 332 14.02 8.87 -13.55
N TYR A 333 14.89 8.47 -12.62
CA TYR A 333 16.33 8.43 -12.83
C TYR A 333 16.71 7.51 -14.00
N LYS A 334 16.25 6.24 -13.98
CA LYS A 334 16.53 5.26 -15.04
C LYS A 334 16.03 5.71 -16.42
N ALA A 335 14.87 6.37 -16.46
CA ALA A 335 14.34 6.96 -17.69
C ALA A 335 15.21 8.11 -18.19
N ALA A 336 15.61 9.04 -17.32
CA ALA A 336 16.42 10.19 -17.67
C ALA A 336 17.85 9.83 -18.11
N THR A 337 18.44 8.78 -17.54
CA THR A 337 19.79 8.34 -17.87
C THR A 337 19.83 7.26 -18.95
N LEU A 338 18.67 6.78 -19.43
CA LEU A 338 18.55 5.63 -20.35
C LEU A 338 19.29 4.37 -19.83
N THR A 339 19.33 4.20 -18.51
CA THR A 339 20.02 3.07 -17.86
C THR A 339 19.03 2.04 -17.35
N GLY A 340 19.31 0.76 -17.61
CA GLY A 340 18.55 -0.34 -17.05
C GLY A 340 17.16 -0.50 -17.67
N SER A 341 16.15 -0.68 -16.83
CA SER A 341 14.77 -0.96 -17.26
C SER A 341 13.74 -0.11 -16.52
N VAL A 342 12.76 0.38 -17.30
CA VAL A 342 11.58 1.13 -16.84
C VAL A 342 10.36 0.25 -17.07
N SER A 343 9.61 -0.03 -16.00
CA SER A 343 8.41 -0.92 -16.05
C SER A 343 8.67 -2.31 -16.67
N GLY A 344 9.91 -2.81 -16.64
CA GLY A 344 10.29 -4.11 -17.21
C GLY A 344 10.74 -4.06 -18.67
N VAL A 345 10.73 -2.89 -19.31
CA VAL A 345 11.26 -2.67 -20.67
C VAL A 345 12.67 -2.08 -20.59
N LYS A 346 13.63 -2.59 -21.37
CA LYS A 346 15.01 -2.06 -21.41
C LYS A 346 15.04 -0.76 -22.21
N THR A 347 15.26 0.37 -21.55
CA THR A 347 15.23 1.71 -22.19
C THR A 347 16.64 2.20 -22.47
N ARG A 348 17.38 1.48 -23.32
CA ARG A 348 18.76 1.84 -23.72
C ARG A 348 18.83 2.92 -24.81
N SER A 349 17.72 3.18 -25.50
CA SER A 349 17.59 4.20 -26.54
C SER A 349 16.40 5.12 -26.28
N GLN A 350 16.49 6.33 -26.81
CA GLN A 350 15.40 7.31 -26.73
C GLN A 350 14.14 6.83 -27.46
N ALA A 351 14.30 6.13 -28.59
CA ALA A 351 13.19 5.52 -29.32
C ALA A 351 12.41 4.50 -28.45
N ALA A 352 13.14 3.62 -27.74
CA ALA A 352 12.51 2.64 -26.85
C ALA A 352 11.78 3.32 -25.67
N LEU A 353 12.35 4.40 -25.13
CA LEU A 353 11.71 5.19 -24.07
C LEU A 353 10.42 5.88 -24.59
N GLN A 354 10.45 6.41 -25.81
CA GLN A 354 9.29 7.07 -26.43
C GLN A 354 8.17 6.08 -26.74
N GLN A 355 8.49 4.89 -27.27
CA GLN A 355 7.52 3.81 -27.48
C GLN A 355 6.86 3.38 -26.17
N LEU A 356 7.65 3.23 -25.10
CA LEU A 356 7.12 2.94 -23.76
C LEU A 356 6.22 4.07 -23.25
N ALA A 357 6.61 5.33 -23.45
CA ALA A 357 5.82 6.49 -23.06
C ALA A 357 4.46 6.52 -23.79
N ASN A 358 4.45 6.27 -25.10
CA ASN A 358 3.24 6.18 -25.92
C ASN A 358 2.31 5.06 -25.41
N THR A 359 2.88 3.90 -25.11
CA THR A 359 2.14 2.77 -24.53
C THR A 359 1.49 3.15 -23.20
N LEU A 360 2.25 3.73 -22.26
CA LEU A 360 1.75 4.13 -20.94
C LEU A 360 0.73 5.29 -21.00
N ASN A 361 0.74 6.08 -22.08
CA ASN A 361 -0.22 7.15 -22.31
C ASN A 361 -1.53 6.67 -22.96
N HIS A 362 -1.58 5.43 -23.46
CA HIS A 362 -2.78 4.90 -24.09
C HIS A 362 -4.00 4.94 -23.14
N PRO A 363 -5.19 5.40 -23.59
CA PRO A 363 -6.35 5.62 -22.72
C PRO A 363 -6.81 4.36 -21.98
N LEU A 364 -6.69 3.18 -22.60
CA LEU A 364 -6.98 1.91 -21.94
C LEU A 364 -6.07 1.70 -20.72
N LEU A 365 -4.75 1.90 -20.85
CA LEU A 365 -3.80 1.73 -19.74
C LEU A 365 -3.99 2.79 -18.65
N ARG A 366 -4.36 4.02 -19.03
CA ARG A 366 -4.74 5.07 -18.07
C ARG A 366 -5.97 4.69 -17.26
N SER A 367 -6.99 4.09 -17.89
CA SER A 367 -8.16 3.55 -17.20
C SER A 367 -7.76 2.46 -16.20
N HIS A 368 -6.84 1.56 -16.57
CA HIS A 368 -6.33 0.52 -15.66
C HIS A 368 -5.49 1.10 -14.51
N SER A 369 -4.72 2.17 -14.75
CA SER A 369 -4.00 2.88 -13.70
C SER A 369 -4.97 3.49 -12.67
N ARG A 370 -6.04 4.14 -13.13
CA ARG A 370 -7.09 4.67 -12.24
C ARG A 370 -7.76 3.56 -11.44
N LEU A 371 -8.14 2.46 -12.10
CA LEU A 371 -8.72 1.30 -11.43
C LEU A 371 -7.77 0.71 -10.38
N THR A 372 -6.48 0.59 -10.68
CA THR A 372 -5.48 0.08 -9.73
C THR A 372 -5.40 0.97 -8.49
N LYS A 373 -5.47 2.30 -8.64
CA LYS A 373 -5.51 3.22 -7.49
C LYS A 373 -6.80 3.05 -6.67
N MET A 374 -7.94 2.85 -7.31
CA MET A 374 -9.21 2.61 -6.61
C MET A 374 -9.18 1.29 -5.83
N VAL A 375 -8.65 0.22 -6.44
CA VAL A 375 -8.45 -1.07 -5.74
C VAL A 375 -7.46 -0.93 -4.59
N ALA A 376 -6.35 -0.19 -4.75
CA ALA A 376 -5.43 0.09 -3.65
C ALA A 376 -6.10 0.90 -2.53
N GLY A 377 -6.96 1.85 -2.87
CA GLY A 377 -7.78 2.59 -1.91
C GLY A 377 -8.74 1.67 -1.15
N LEU A 378 -9.42 0.75 -1.83
CA LEU A 378 -10.28 -0.25 -1.19
C LEU A 378 -9.48 -1.16 -0.25
N VAL A 379 -8.30 -1.65 -0.66
CA VAL A 379 -7.43 -2.46 0.20
C VAL A 379 -7.01 -1.68 1.45
N PHE A 380 -6.68 -0.40 1.29
CA PHE A 380 -6.37 0.49 2.41
C PHE A 380 -7.56 0.63 3.36
N THR A 381 -8.77 0.87 2.84
CA THR A 381 -10.00 0.94 3.64
C THR A 381 -10.26 -0.37 4.40
N THR A 382 -10.07 -1.52 3.75
CA THR A 382 -10.20 -2.84 4.40
C THR A 382 -9.18 -3.02 5.52
N ALA A 383 -7.93 -2.57 5.31
CA ALA A 383 -6.92 -2.58 6.35
C ALA A 383 -7.30 -1.69 7.54
N MET A 384 -7.90 -0.52 7.29
CA MET A 384 -8.37 0.39 8.35
C MET A 384 -9.55 -0.21 9.12
N SER A 385 -10.48 -0.86 8.43
CA SER A 385 -11.55 -1.61 9.08
C SER A 385 -10.99 -2.74 9.96
N GLY A 386 -9.90 -3.41 9.54
CA GLY A 386 -9.20 -4.41 10.36
C GLY A 386 -8.55 -3.81 11.61
N ALA A 387 -8.08 -2.56 11.56
CA ALA A 387 -7.60 -1.84 12.73
C ALA A 387 -8.69 -1.61 13.78
N LEU A 388 -9.93 -1.33 13.33
CA LEU A 388 -11.09 -1.22 14.22
C LEU A 388 -11.43 -2.57 14.85
N VAL A 389 -11.38 -3.66 14.08
CA VAL A 389 -11.58 -5.03 14.60
C VAL A 389 -10.57 -5.35 15.71
N ALA A 390 -9.28 -5.07 15.48
CA ALA A 390 -8.23 -5.30 16.47
C ALA A 390 -8.31 -4.35 17.68
N GLY A 391 -8.84 -3.14 17.50
CA GLY A 391 -9.03 -2.18 18.60
C GLY A 391 -10.24 -2.49 19.49
N LEU A 392 -11.24 -3.20 18.95
CA LEU A 392 -12.44 -3.64 19.68
C LEU A 392 -12.34 -5.07 20.19
N ASP A 393 -11.23 -5.76 19.90
CA ASP A 393 -11.08 -7.21 20.12
C ASP A 393 -12.20 -8.03 19.45
N ALA A 394 -12.79 -7.46 18.39
CA ALA A 394 -13.93 -8.01 17.66
C ALA A 394 -13.61 -9.31 16.90
N GLY A 395 -12.31 -9.65 16.78
CA GLY A 395 -11.87 -10.93 16.23
C GLY A 395 -12.24 -12.15 17.08
N LEU A 396 -12.63 -11.94 18.35
CA LEU A 396 -12.99 -13.00 19.31
C LEU A 396 -14.51 -13.22 19.45
N VAL A 397 -15.33 -12.51 18.68
CA VAL A 397 -16.80 -12.54 18.84
C VAL A 397 -17.41 -13.77 18.15
N TYR A 398 -17.28 -13.83 16.82
CA TYR A 398 -17.59 -15.04 16.05
C TYR A 398 -16.32 -15.58 15.44
N ASN A 399 -16.05 -16.89 15.58
CA ASN A 399 -14.79 -17.49 15.14
C ASN A 399 -14.96 -18.56 14.04
N GLU A 400 -16.17 -18.75 13.54
CA GLU A 400 -16.44 -19.49 12.30
C GLU A 400 -16.32 -18.64 11.02
N PHE A 401 -16.14 -19.33 9.89
CA PHE A 401 -16.19 -18.77 8.54
C PHE A 401 -16.76 -19.84 7.58
N PRO A 402 -17.65 -19.51 6.63
CA PRO A 402 -18.13 -18.16 6.26
C PRO A 402 -19.25 -17.60 7.14
N THR A 403 -19.79 -18.40 8.05
CA THR A 403 -20.92 -18.02 8.91
C THR A 403 -20.50 -17.18 10.12
N MET A 404 -21.48 -16.61 10.83
CA MET A 404 -21.36 -15.82 12.06
C MET A 404 -22.54 -16.14 12.99
N GLY A 405 -22.44 -17.25 13.72
CA GLY A 405 -23.45 -17.75 14.63
C GLY A 405 -24.48 -18.63 13.93
N GLU A 406 -24.78 -19.80 14.51
CA GLU A 406 -25.95 -20.64 14.17
C GLU A 406 -26.12 -20.94 12.66
N GLY A 407 -25.01 -21.04 11.92
CA GLY A 407 -25.02 -21.29 10.48
C GLY A 407 -25.49 -20.11 9.61
N ARG A 408 -25.70 -18.92 10.17
CA ARG A 408 -26.11 -17.71 9.43
C ARG A 408 -24.90 -16.99 8.83
N ILE A 409 -25.06 -16.33 7.67
CA ILE A 409 -23.99 -15.53 7.06
C ILE A 409 -23.78 -14.22 7.81
N ALA A 410 -24.84 -13.66 8.40
CA ALA A 410 -24.80 -12.47 9.22
C ALA A 410 -25.65 -12.67 10.49
N PRO A 411 -25.23 -12.12 11.63
CA PRO A 411 -26.04 -12.06 12.85
C PRO A 411 -27.35 -11.27 12.63
N PRO A 412 -28.36 -11.44 13.50
CA PRO A 412 -29.64 -10.78 13.38
C PRO A 412 -29.52 -9.26 13.65
N MET A 413 -30.50 -8.47 13.18
CA MET A 413 -30.39 -6.99 13.15
C MET A 413 -30.40 -6.34 14.53
N ASP A 414 -31.01 -6.97 15.51
CA ASP A 414 -30.98 -6.57 16.91
C ASP A 414 -29.56 -6.61 17.49
N GLU A 415 -28.74 -7.57 17.07
CA GLU A 415 -27.31 -7.60 17.42
C GLU A 415 -26.48 -6.62 16.60
N LEU A 416 -26.78 -6.43 15.31
CA LEU A 416 -26.02 -5.52 14.44
C LEU A 416 -26.30 -4.04 14.70
N MET A 417 -27.52 -3.71 15.11
CA MET A 417 -28.02 -2.35 15.34
C MET A 417 -28.62 -2.27 16.74
N ASP A 418 -27.77 -2.55 17.72
CA ASP A 418 -28.13 -2.60 19.12
C ASP A 418 -28.26 -1.18 19.70
N ASP A 419 -29.36 -0.94 20.41
CA ASP A 419 -29.67 0.33 21.06
C ASP A 419 -28.67 0.69 22.17
N ARG A 420 -27.99 -0.30 22.76
CA ARG A 420 -26.99 -0.10 23.82
C ARG A 420 -25.82 0.77 23.38
N PHE A 421 -25.51 0.81 22.09
CA PHE A 421 -24.44 1.67 21.56
C PHE A 421 -24.87 3.13 21.33
N ALA A 422 -26.17 3.45 21.38
CA ALA A 422 -26.63 4.84 21.24
C ALA A 422 -26.41 5.62 22.54
N GLN A 423 -25.62 6.71 22.49
CA GLN A 423 -25.41 7.54 23.69
C GLN A 423 -26.39 8.70 23.75
N ARG A 424 -26.74 9.32 22.61
CA ARG A 424 -27.71 10.41 22.59
C ARG A 424 -29.09 9.90 23.00
N SER A 425 -29.85 10.74 23.69
CA SER A 425 -31.23 10.42 24.12
C SER A 425 -32.16 10.22 22.92
N ASP A 426 -31.94 10.97 21.84
CA ASP A 426 -32.69 10.89 20.58
C ASP A 426 -32.30 9.70 19.67
N ARG A 427 -31.30 8.90 20.07
CA ARG A 427 -30.73 7.78 19.29
C ARG A 427 -30.23 8.16 17.88
N SER A 428 -30.03 9.44 17.60
CA SER A 428 -29.55 9.91 16.28
C SER A 428 -28.16 9.39 15.91
N ASP A 429 -27.37 8.98 16.91
CA ASP A 429 -26.04 8.42 16.75
C ASP A 429 -26.00 6.88 16.71
N LYS A 430 -27.15 6.20 16.77
CA LYS A 430 -27.23 4.73 16.81
C LYS A 430 -26.49 4.06 15.65
N VAL A 431 -26.75 4.51 14.42
CA VAL A 431 -26.19 3.87 13.21
C VAL A 431 -24.67 4.03 13.19
N ILE A 432 -24.16 5.26 13.31
CA ILE A 432 -22.72 5.52 13.22
C ILE A 432 -21.95 4.82 14.33
N ARG A 433 -22.52 4.72 15.54
CA ARG A 433 -21.88 4.03 16.66
C ARG A 433 -21.88 2.53 16.48
N ASN A 434 -22.97 1.93 16.03
CA ASN A 434 -22.97 0.50 15.72
C ASN A 434 -21.94 0.17 14.61
N LEU A 435 -21.88 0.97 13.54
CA LEU A 435 -20.92 0.75 12.46
C LEU A 435 -19.44 0.89 12.87
N THR A 436 -19.15 1.55 14.00
CA THR A 436 -17.76 1.87 14.40
C THR A 436 -17.34 1.29 15.76
N GLN A 437 -18.28 0.95 16.63
CA GLN A 437 -18.04 0.58 18.03
C GLN A 437 -18.69 -0.76 18.40
N ASN A 438 -19.73 -1.20 17.68
CA ASN A 438 -20.32 -2.53 17.90
C ASN A 438 -19.38 -3.59 17.33
N PRO A 439 -18.80 -4.47 18.17
CA PRO A 439 -17.79 -5.42 17.71
C PRO A 439 -18.36 -6.42 16.71
N VAL A 440 -19.62 -6.84 16.85
CA VAL A 440 -20.29 -7.74 15.89
C VAL A 440 -20.37 -7.08 14.51
N THR A 441 -20.88 -5.84 14.47
CA THR A 441 -21.10 -5.08 13.24
C THR A 441 -19.78 -4.74 12.56
N VAL A 442 -18.77 -4.29 13.33
CA VAL A 442 -17.44 -4.00 12.82
C VAL A 442 -16.77 -5.26 12.26
N GLN A 443 -16.95 -6.42 12.92
CA GLN A 443 -16.44 -7.69 12.43
C GLN A 443 -17.09 -8.09 11.09
N LEU A 444 -18.42 -7.97 10.97
CA LEU A 444 -19.14 -8.26 9.73
C LEU A 444 -18.73 -7.32 8.58
N ILE A 445 -18.59 -6.01 8.86
CA ILE A 445 -18.13 -5.01 7.89
C ILE A 445 -16.74 -5.39 7.38
N HIS A 446 -15.82 -5.74 8.29
CA HIS A 446 -14.47 -6.12 7.91
C HIS A 446 -14.45 -7.38 7.03
N ARG A 447 -15.20 -8.42 7.39
CA ARG A 447 -15.33 -9.66 6.59
C ARG A 447 -15.87 -9.35 5.19
N THR A 448 -16.92 -8.53 5.11
CA THR A 448 -17.55 -8.13 3.84
C THR A 448 -16.59 -7.31 2.97
N LEU A 449 -15.87 -6.36 3.56
CA LEU A 449 -14.84 -5.59 2.88
C LEU A 449 -13.67 -6.47 2.42
N ALA A 450 -13.26 -7.45 3.21
CA ALA A 450 -12.19 -8.39 2.88
C ALA A 450 -12.55 -9.27 1.67
N ILE A 451 -13.75 -9.84 1.65
CA ILE A 451 -14.25 -10.64 0.52
C ILE A 451 -14.35 -9.76 -0.74
N THR A 452 -14.96 -8.57 -0.62
CA THR A 452 -15.06 -7.61 -1.73
C THR A 452 -13.68 -7.22 -2.26
N THR A 453 -12.71 -7.00 -1.36
CA THR A 453 -11.32 -6.67 -1.70
C THR A 453 -10.64 -7.83 -2.44
N ALA A 454 -10.79 -9.06 -1.94
CA ALA A 454 -10.22 -10.24 -2.59
C ALA A 454 -10.77 -10.40 -4.02
N CYS A 455 -12.09 -10.34 -4.18
CA CYS A 455 -12.75 -10.41 -5.49
C CYS A 455 -12.30 -9.30 -6.45
N THR A 456 -12.18 -8.06 -5.97
CA THR A 456 -11.75 -6.92 -6.81
C THR A 456 -10.28 -7.00 -7.21
N VAL A 457 -9.38 -7.47 -6.32
CA VAL A 457 -7.97 -7.71 -6.66
C VAL A 457 -7.85 -8.84 -7.70
N LEU A 458 -8.59 -9.93 -7.55
CA LEU A 458 -8.63 -11.03 -8.52
C LEU A 458 -9.19 -10.56 -9.87
N ALA A 459 -10.27 -9.78 -9.87
CA ALA A 459 -10.85 -9.19 -11.07
C ALA A 459 -9.87 -8.24 -11.79
N LEU A 460 -9.15 -7.40 -11.03
CA LEU A 460 -8.10 -6.53 -11.57
C LEU A 460 -6.99 -7.35 -12.24
N ALA A 461 -6.49 -8.38 -11.56
CA ALA A 461 -5.43 -9.25 -12.09
C ALA A 461 -5.90 -10.01 -13.34
N PHE A 462 -7.13 -10.53 -13.34
CA PHE A 462 -7.74 -11.18 -14.50
C PHE A 462 -7.86 -10.22 -15.69
N LYS A 463 -8.31 -8.98 -15.45
CA LYS A 463 -8.42 -7.95 -16.48
C LYS A 463 -7.06 -7.61 -17.09
N ILE A 464 -6.02 -7.42 -16.27
CA ILE A 464 -4.64 -7.17 -16.73
C ILE A 464 -4.11 -8.36 -17.53
N ARG A 465 -4.37 -9.60 -17.09
CA ARG A 465 -3.96 -10.82 -17.81
C ARG A 465 -4.67 -10.98 -19.15
N ARG A 466 -5.96 -10.64 -19.23
CA ARG A 466 -6.72 -10.64 -20.49
C ARG A 466 -6.16 -9.60 -21.46
N LEU A 467 -5.85 -8.40 -20.96
CA LEU A 467 -5.20 -7.34 -21.73
C LEU A 467 -3.82 -7.77 -22.25
N SER A 468 -2.99 -8.35 -21.37
CA SER A 468 -1.67 -8.86 -21.74
C SER A 468 -1.75 -9.89 -22.86
N ARG A 469 -2.70 -10.83 -22.79
CA ARG A 469 -2.92 -11.84 -23.83
C ARG A 469 -3.38 -11.21 -25.14
N ALA A 470 -4.32 -10.26 -25.08
CA ALA A 470 -4.80 -9.57 -26.28
C ALA A 470 -3.66 -8.84 -27.02
N TYR A 471 -2.80 -8.11 -26.29
CA TYR A 471 -1.62 -7.47 -26.89
C TYR A 471 -0.64 -8.49 -27.47
N SER A 472 -0.32 -9.55 -26.73
CA SER A 472 0.59 -10.59 -27.22
C SER A 472 0.07 -11.30 -28.47
N SER A 473 -1.23 -11.60 -28.54
CA SER A 473 -1.85 -12.22 -29.73
C SER A 473 -1.88 -11.26 -30.91
N ALA A 474 -2.17 -9.98 -30.70
CA ALA A 474 -2.21 -9.00 -31.77
C ALA A 474 -0.82 -8.75 -32.36
N VAL A 475 0.24 -8.72 -31.53
CA VAL A 475 1.64 -8.67 -31.97
C VAL A 475 2.02 -9.92 -32.77
N LYS A 476 1.65 -11.13 -32.30
CA LYS A 476 1.89 -12.38 -33.04
C LYS A 476 1.21 -12.42 -34.41
N ALA A 477 -0.01 -11.88 -34.50
CA ALA A 477 -0.75 -11.79 -35.76
C ALA A 477 -0.12 -10.80 -36.75
N THR A 478 0.55 -9.75 -36.25
CA THR A 478 1.26 -8.77 -37.09
C THR A 478 2.72 -9.09 -37.33
N SER A 479 3.35 -10.00 -36.57
CA SER A 479 4.75 -10.39 -36.75
C SER A 479 5.05 -11.17 -38.04
N GLY A 480 4.03 -11.49 -38.86
CA GLY A 480 4.22 -11.90 -40.26
C GLY A 480 4.60 -10.73 -41.20
N GLY A 481 4.43 -9.47 -40.78
CA GLY A 481 4.87 -8.27 -41.50
C GLY A 481 5.77 -7.42 -40.61
N ALA A 482 7.06 -7.36 -40.93
CA ALA A 482 8.13 -6.80 -40.09
C ALA A 482 7.95 -5.34 -39.63
N GLY A 483 7.02 -4.57 -40.21
CA GLY A 483 6.79 -3.15 -39.89
C GLY A 483 5.73 -2.86 -38.81
N ILE A 484 4.60 -3.59 -38.78
CA ILE A 484 3.44 -3.20 -37.94
C ILE A 484 3.60 -3.71 -36.50
N ALA A 485 4.24 -4.86 -36.31
CA ALA A 485 4.48 -5.42 -34.97
C ALA A 485 5.33 -4.49 -34.07
N ALA A 486 6.18 -3.63 -34.65
CA ALA A 486 6.99 -2.65 -33.94
C ALA A 486 6.20 -1.41 -33.45
N MET A 487 5.00 -1.17 -34.02
CA MET A 487 4.11 -0.06 -33.63
C MET A 487 3.05 -0.46 -32.60
N MET A 488 2.84 -1.75 -32.37
CA MET A 488 1.82 -2.24 -31.44
C MET A 488 2.30 -2.11 -29.98
N PRO A 489 1.52 -1.48 -29.08
CA PRO A 489 1.93 -1.28 -27.70
C PRO A 489 2.08 -2.63 -26.98
N VAL A 490 3.28 -3.03 -26.57
CA VAL A 490 3.44 -4.24 -25.75
C VAL A 490 3.21 -3.87 -24.28
N LEU A 491 2.33 -4.61 -23.60
CA LEU A 491 2.10 -4.39 -22.16
C LEU A 491 3.43 -4.56 -21.40
N PRO A 492 3.86 -3.59 -20.58
CA PRO A 492 5.15 -3.70 -19.90
C PRO A 492 5.20 -4.94 -18.98
N PRO A 493 6.24 -5.79 -19.06
CA PRO A 493 6.28 -7.08 -18.36
C PRO A 493 6.05 -6.98 -16.85
N ARG A 494 6.54 -5.90 -16.23
CA ARG A 494 6.42 -5.69 -14.78
C ARG A 494 4.97 -5.48 -14.33
N VAL A 495 4.10 -4.97 -15.21
CA VAL A 495 2.66 -4.82 -14.93
C VAL A 495 2.02 -6.20 -14.76
N SER A 496 2.28 -7.14 -15.67
CA SER A 496 1.76 -8.51 -15.58
C SER A 496 2.35 -9.29 -14.41
N GLN A 497 3.64 -9.11 -14.12
CA GLN A 497 4.30 -9.74 -12.97
C GLN A 497 3.68 -9.27 -11.65
N LEU A 498 3.49 -7.97 -11.47
CA LEU A 498 2.90 -7.41 -10.24
C LEU A 498 1.40 -7.76 -10.10
N ALA A 499 0.66 -7.83 -11.21
CA ALA A 499 -0.72 -8.30 -11.19
C ALA A 499 -0.84 -9.79 -10.80
N ASN A 500 0.12 -10.62 -11.19
CA ASN A 500 0.18 -12.02 -10.73
C ASN A 500 0.62 -12.10 -9.26
N ALA A 501 1.59 -11.27 -8.85
CA ALA A 501 2.01 -11.19 -7.45
C ALA A 501 0.86 -10.79 -6.53
N SER A 502 -0.02 -9.86 -6.95
CA SER A 502 -1.17 -9.47 -6.14
C SER A 502 -2.16 -10.61 -5.93
N VAL A 503 -2.27 -11.56 -6.86
CA VAL A 503 -3.10 -12.78 -6.68
C VAL A 503 -2.52 -13.67 -5.58
N ALA A 504 -1.21 -13.91 -5.61
CA ALA A 504 -0.56 -14.74 -4.59
C ALA A 504 -0.64 -14.09 -3.20
N VAL A 505 -0.37 -12.78 -3.11
CA VAL A 505 -0.41 -12.05 -1.83
C VAL A 505 -1.84 -11.92 -1.29
N VAL A 506 -2.86 -11.69 -2.13
CA VAL A 506 -4.24 -11.64 -1.65
C VAL A 506 -4.75 -13.00 -1.19
N ALA A 507 -4.35 -14.09 -1.87
CA ALA A 507 -4.67 -15.44 -1.42
C ALA A 507 -4.06 -15.73 -0.05
N ALA A 508 -2.77 -15.43 0.14
CA ALA A 508 -2.11 -15.56 1.43
C ALA A 508 -2.78 -14.68 2.51
N GLN A 509 -3.17 -13.45 2.17
CA GLN A 509 -3.85 -12.55 3.10
C GLN A 509 -5.21 -13.08 3.56
N VAL A 510 -6.01 -13.64 2.64
CA VAL A 510 -7.30 -14.27 2.95
C VAL A 510 -7.08 -15.49 3.84
N THR A 511 -6.12 -16.35 3.52
CA THR A 511 -5.77 -17.51 4.35
C THR A 511 -5.34 -17.08 5.76
N LEU A 512 -4.47 -16.06 5.86
CA LEU A 512 -4.06 -15.51 7.16
C LEU A 512 -5.25 -14.94 7.94
N GLY A 513 -6.19 -14.27 7.28
CA GLY A 513 -7.37 -13.71 7.93
C GLY A 513 -8.31 -14.78 8.48
N ILE A 514 -8.63 -15.79 7.66
CA ILE A 514 -9.48 -16.92 8.05
C ILE A 514 -8.82 -17.74 9.17
N THR A 515 -7.52 -18.01 9.08
CA THR A 515 -6.81 -18.75 10.13
C THR A 515 -6.66 -17.95 11.42
N THR A 516 -6.43 -16.64 11.35
CA THR A 516 -6.45 -15.76 12.53
C THR A 516 -7.82 -15.85 13.22
N LEU A 517 -8.89 -15.88 12.45
CA LEU A 517 -10.25 -15.99 12.99
C LEU A 517 -10.52 -17.36 13.64
N ILE A 518 -10.30 -18.45 12.92
CA ILE A 518 -10.63 -19.81 13.38
C ILE A 518 -9.81 -20.23 14.60
N TYR A 519 -8.54 -19.79 14.68
CA TYR A 519 -7.66 -20.11 15.80
C TYR A 519 -7.74 -19.11 16.96
N MET A 520 -8.80 -18.31 17.06
CA MET A 520 -9.00 -17.37 18.19
C MET A 520 -7.90 -16.31 18.30
N VAL A 521 -7.60 -15.65 17.18
CA VAL A 521 -6.65 -14.52 17.06
C VAL A 521 -5.28 -14.80 17.69
N PRO A 522 -4.53 -15.85 17.28
CA PRO A 522 -3.19 -16.06 17.79
C PRO A 522 -2.28 -14.89 17.41
N ILE A 523 -1.53 -14.37 18.38
CA ILE A 523 -0.67 -13.18 18.20
C ILE A 523 0.22 -13.26 16.94
N PRO A 524 0.91 -14.39 16.64
CA PRO A 524 1.72 -14.49 15.43
C PRO A 524 0.89 -14.41 14.14
N LEU A 525 -0.30 -15.02 14.09
CA LEU A 525 -1.17 -15.00 12.92
C LEU A 525 -1.79 -13.63 12.71
N ALA A 526 -2.27 -12.98 13.78
CA ALA A 526 -2.82 -11.63 13.71
C ALA A 526 -1.76 -10.61 13.25
N SER A 527 -0.54 -10.70 13.82
CA SER A 527 0.58 -9.86 13.38
C SER A 527 0.98 -10.14 11.92
N ALA A 528 1.01 -11.41 11.49
CA ALA A 528 1.29 -11.77 10.10
C ALA A 528 0.19 -11.27 9.16
N HIS A 529 -1.08 -11.33 9.55
CA HIS A 529 -2.21 -10.81 8.79
C HIS A 529 -2.11 -9.29 8.60
N GLN A 530 -1.75 -8.54 9.65
CA GLN A 530 -1.48 -7.11 9.54
C GLN A 530 -0.31 -6.81 8.57
N ALA A 531 0.78 -7.57 8.69
CA ALA A 531 1.95 -7.45 7.82
C ALA A 531 1.64 -7.77 6.34
N GLY A 532 0.80 -8.78 6.12
CA GLY A 532 0.35 -9.21 4.79
C GLY A 532 -0.55 -8.17 4.10
N SER A 533 -1.38 -7.44 4.86
CA SER A 533 -2.18 -6.33 4.33
C SER A 533 -1.29 -5.21 3.75
N LEU A 534 -0.24 -4.84 4.49
CA LEU A 534 0.73 -3.85 4.03
C LEU A 534 1.57 -4.36 2.84
N ALA A 535 1.88 -5.65 2.80
CA ALA A 535 2.53 -6.29 1.66
C ALA A 535 1.65 -6.23 0.39
N LEU A 536 0.33 -6.49 0.51
CA LEU A 536 -0.61 -6.37 -0.61
C LEU A 536 -0.66 -4.94 -1.15
N LEU A 537 -0.75 -3.94 -0.25
CA LEU A 537 -0.68 -2.53 -0.62
C LEU A 537 0.64 -2.19 -1.32
N SER A 538 1.76 -2.77 -0.89
CA SER A 538 3.08 -2.57 -1.50
C SER A 538 3.11 -3.04 -2.95
N VAL A 539 2.55 -4.22 -3.23
CA VAL A 539 2.44 -4.77 -4.59
C VAL A 539 1.55 -3.88 -5.46
N LEU A 540 0.42 -3.40 -4.94
CA LEU A 540 -0.48 -2.51 -5.67
C LEU A 540 0.14 -1.13 -5.93
N VAL A 541 0.86 -0.55 -4.97
CA VAL A 541 1.62 0.70 -5.19
C VAL A 541 2.73 0.50 -6.22
N ALA A 542 3.43 -0.63 -6.19
CA ALA A 542 4.40 -0.98 -7.23
C ALA A 542 3.73 -1.09 -8.62
N LEU A 543 2.52 -1.65 -8.69
CA LEU A 543 1.74 -1.75 -9.92
C LEU A 543 1.30 -0.36 -10.42
N VAL A 544 0.83 0.51 -9.52
CA VAL A 544 0.54 1.92 -9.83
C VAL A 544 1.79 2.62 -10.38
N SER A 545 2.95 2.39 -9.77
CA SER A 545 4.22 2.96 -10.25
C SER A 545 4.65 2.40 -11.60
N ALA A 546 4.40 1.12 -11.89
CA ALA A 546 4.70 0.51 -13.19
C ALA A 546 3.80 1.08 -14.31
N LEU A 547 2.54 1.40 -13.99
CA LEU A 547 1.56 2.03 -14.87
C LEU A 547 1.69 3.56 -14.93
N ARG A 548 2.58 4.18 -14.14
CA ARG A 548 2.76 5.63 -14.10
C ARG A 548 3.23 6.13 -15.48
N PRO A 549 2.72 7.26 -15.97
CA PRO A 549 3.23 7.90 -17.19
C PRO A 549 4.65 8.43 -16.99
N ILE A 550 5.44 8.48 -18.08
CA ILE A 550 6.76 9.11 -18.03
C ILE A 550 6.58 10.63 -18.10
N PRO A 551 7.17 11.41 -17.16
CA PRO A 551 7.08 12.87 -17.19
C PRO A 551 7.63 13.47 -18.50
N ALA A 552 6.90 14.41 -19.09
CA ALA A 552 7.29 15.07 -20.35
C ALA A 552 8.68 15.74 -20.26
N LYS A 553 9.01 16.33 -19.10
CA LYS A 553 10.33 16.95 -18.86
C LYS A 553 11.49 15.95 -19.02
N ILE A 554 11.29 14.69 -18.66
CA ILE A 554 12.30 13.64 -18.79
C ILE A 554 12.46 13.24 -20.26
N LEU A 555 11.36 13.09 -20.99
CA LEU A 555 11.38 12.79 -22.43
C LEU A 555 12.10 13.91 -23.21
N ALA A 556 11.79 15.18 -22.92
CA ALA A 556 12.43 16.33 -23.54
C ALA A 556 13.94 16.41 -23.27
N SER A 557 14.38 16.06 -22.05
CA SER A 557 15.81 16.07 -21.71
C SER A 557 16.64 15.06 -22.51
N GLY A 558 16.05 13.90 -22.85
CA GLY A 558 16.71 12.91 -23.70
C GLY A 558 16.90 13.39 -25.13
N LEU A 559 15.91 14.12 -25.68
CA LEU A 559 15.97 14.68 -27.04
C LEU A 559 17.04 15.76 -27.16
N HIS A 560 17.12 16.68 -26.19
CA HIS A 560 18.13 17.76 -26.18
C HIS A 560 19.56 17.21 -26.12
N LYS A 561 19.78 16.17 -25.30
CA LYS A 561 21.09 15.53 -25.21
C LYS A 561 21.49 14.86 -26.52
N GLN A 562 20.52 14.32 -27.26
CA GLN A 562 20.76 13.70 -28.58
C GLN A 562 21.07 14.75 -29.65
N SER A 563 20.36 15.89 -29.66
CA SER A 563 20.64 17.00 -30.60
C SER A 563 21.99 17.65 -30.33
N ASP A 564 22.39 17.82 -29.06
CA ASP A 564 23.70 18.38 -28.72
C ASP A 564 24.85 17.48 -29.17
N VAL A 565 24.70 16.15 -29.02
CA VAL A 565 25.70 15.19 -29.49
C VAL A 565 25.78 15.21 -31.01
N LEU A 566 24.64 15.19 -31.69
CA LEU A 566 24.60 15.28 -33.16
C LEU A 566 25.26 16.58 -33.66
N GLY A 567 24.95 17.71 -33.03
CA GLY A 567 25.55 19.00 -33.35
C GLY A 567 27.06 19.04 -33.14
N LYS A 568 27.58 18.40 -32.07
CA LYS A 568 29.03 18.26 -31.84
C LYS A 568 29.70 17.36 -32.87
N VAL A 569 29.07 16.25 -33.24
CA VAL A 569 29.60 15.32 -34.27
C VAL A 569 29.62 16.00 -35.63
N LEU A 570 28.52 16.65 -36.03
CA LEU A 570 28.44 17.40 -37.28
C LEU A 570 29.47 18.53 -37.34
N LYS A 571 29.62 19.31 -36.26
CA LYS A 571 30.68 20.33 -36.19
C LYS A 571 32.08 19.73 -36.34
N LYS A 572 32.35 18.57 -35.72
CA LYS A 572 33.63 17.88 -35.84
C LYS A 572 33.89 17.40 -37.27
N GLU A 573 32.89 16.84 -37.95
CA GLU A 573 33.02 16.45 -39.35
C GLU A 573 33.22 17.64 -40.29
N VAL A 574 32.46 18.72 -40.10
CA VAL A 574 32.62 19.95 -40.89
C VAL A 574 34.02 20.52 -40.70
N HIS A 575 34.55 20.56 -39.48
CA HIS A 575 35.92 21.00 -39.23
C HIS A 575 36.96 20.08 -39.87
N ALA A 576 36.78 18.76 -39.78
CA ALA A 576 37.69 17.78 -40.38
C ALA A 576 37.73 17.86 -41.91
N ARG A 577 36.60 18.19 -42.56
CA ARG A 577 36.51 18.39 -44.01
C ARG A 577 36.98 19.77 -44.47
N ALA A 578 36.84 20.80 -43.64
CA ALA A 578 37.31 22.15 -43.94
C ALA A 578 38.83 22.33 -43.75
N ALA A 579 39.45 21.60 -42.81
CA ALA A 579 40.89 21.67 -42.54
C ALA A 579 41.81 21.45 -43.77
N PRO A 580 41.60 20.43 -44.63
CA PRO A 580 42.43 20.24 -45.82
C PRO A 580 42.17 21.24 -46.96
N LEU A 581 41.01 21.90 -46.97
CA LEU A 581 40.68 22.96 -47.95
C LEU A 581 41.33 24.29 -47.59
N ALA A 582 41.40 24.62 -46.30
CA ALA A 582 42.11 25.80 -45.81
C ALA A 582 43.65 25.68 -45.89
N ALA A 583 44.19 24.46 -46.02
CA ALA A 583 45.62 24.22 -46.21
C ALA A 583 46.07 24.25 -47.69
N LYS A 584 45.11 24.41 -48.63
CA LYS A 584 45.35 24.51 -50.08
C LYS A 584 45.12 25.93 -50.65
N LEU A 585 44.64 26.85 -49.81
CA LEU A 585 44.63 28.30 -50.04
C LEU A 585 45.81 28.89 -49.28
#